data_AF-A0A0C3MA92-F1
#
_entry.id   AF-A0A0C3MA92-F1
#
_cell.length_a   1.000
_cell.length_b   1.000
_cell.length_c   1.000
_cell.angle_alpha   90.00
_cell.angle_beta   90.00
_cell.angle_gamma   90.00
#
_symmetry.space_group_name_H-M   'P 1'
#
loop_
_entity.id
_entity.type
_entity.pdbx_description
1 polymer ?
#
loop_
_entity_poly.entity_id
_entity_poly.type
_entity_poly.pdbx_seq_one_letter_code
_entity_poly.pdbx_strand_id
1 'polypeptide(L)'
;MGNQPRHHEAEDPEDLEAQHFAHVIRTFREYETYHLSANNRRRKDFHRLPRKNQELLEQIGWKQRLEDIDEKIAANQAFLDLIVDHPDIFSHEDADDDEHEHESHGGPQHSHGHGGHSGHGGHSHSGRGGHSHSHGGHDDHGHGHGGRSKKKKDKPTDFDMDKLRSTLKQFVRDWSEQGKPERDMCYKPMIDALLEHFSDIPQEERLNIRVLVPGAGLARLAWEIAHLGKEDIILCISIC
;
A
#
# COMPACT_ATOMS: atom_id res chain seq x y z
N MET A 1 17.39 -21.66 -41.59
CA MET A 1 17.28 -20.31 -40.99
C MET A 1 16.85 -20.52 -39.55
N GLY A 2 17.79 -20.41 -38.62
CA GLY A 2 17.56 -20.72 -37.20
C GLY A 2 16.68 -19.66 -36.56
N ASN A 3 15.58 -20.10 -35.96
CA ASN A 3 14.69 -19.25 -35.18
C ASN A 3 15.39 -18.95 -33.84
N GLN A 4 15.94 -17.74 -33.69
CA GLN A 4 16.50 -17.29 -32.41
C GLN A 4 15.37 -17.16 -31.39
N PRO A 5 15.53 -17.69 -30.17
CA PRO A 5 14.56 -17.49 -29.10
C PRO A 5 14.53 -16.00 -28.74
N ARG A 6 13.33 -15.40 -28.70
CA ARG A 6 13.12 -14.05 -28.20
C ARG A 6 13.64 -13.99 -26.77
N HIS A 7 14.74 -13.27 -26.56
CA HIS A 7 15.19 -12.89 -25.23
C HIS A 7 14.05 -12.08 -24.60
N HIS A 8 13.46 -12.63 -23.54
CA HIS A 8 12.61 -11.86 -22.65
C HIS A 8 13.57 -10.96 -21.88
N GLU A 9 13.77 -9.73 -22.35
CA GLU A 9 14.46 -8.70 -21.56
C GLU A 9 13.67 -8.58 -20.26
N ALA A 10 14.32 -8.92 -19.14
CA ALA A 10 13.75 -8.68 -17.83
C ALA A 10 13.60 -7.17 -17.68
N GLU A 11 12.39 -6.69 -17.38
CA GLU A 11 12.14 -5.28 -17.14
C GLU A 11 12.99 -4.80 -15.96
N ASP A 12 13.57 -3.60 -16.08
CA ASP A 12 14.42 -3.01 -15.06
C ASP A 12 13.64 -2.86 -13.73
N PRO A 13 14.16 -3.33 -12.59
CA PRO A 13 13.54 -3.12 -11.29
C PRO A 13 13.16 -1.66 -11.01
N GLU A 14 13.97 -0.70 -11.44
CA GLU A 14 13.68 0.74 -11.27
C GLU A 14 12.46 1.16 -12.11
N ASP A 15 12.36 0.67 -13.34
CA ASP A 15 11.19 0.91 -14.20
C ASP A 15 9.91 0.29 -13.62
N LEU A 16 10.02 -0.90 -13.01
CA LEU A 16 8.89 -1.57 -12.35
C LEU A 16 8.43 -0.80 -11.12
N GLU A 17 9.36 -0.27 -10.33
CA GLU A 17 9.06 0.56 -9.17
C GLU A 17 8.40 1.88 -9.57
N ALA A 18 8.95 2.57 -10.57
CA ALA A 18 8.36 3.81 -11.10
C ALA A 18 6.94 3.59 -11.65
N GLN A 19 6.71 2.47 -12.35
CA GLN A 19 5.38 2.07 -12.82
C GLN A 19 4.42 1.79 -11.66
N HIS A 20 4.88 1.08 -10.64
CA HIS A 20 4.08 0.79 -9.46
C HIS A 20 3.75 2.08 -8.69
N PHE A 21 4.71 2.99 -8.49
CA PHE A 21 4.49 4.29 -7.88
C PHE A 21 3.44 5.10 -8.65
N ALA A 22 3.55 5.18 -9.97
CA ALA A 22 2.57 5.86 -10.81
C ALA A 22 1.16 5.23 -10.70
N HIS A 23 1.06 3.92 -10.50
CA HIS A 23 -0.19 3.21 -10.24
C HIS A 23 -0.78 3.54 -8.88
N VAL A 24 0.04 3.63 -7.83
CA VAL A 24 -0.38 4.07 -6.49
C VAL A 24 -0.93 5.50 -6.54
N ILE A 25 -0.21 6.44 -7.16
CA ILE A 25 -0.68 7.83 -7.31
C ILE A 25 -2.01 7.89 -8.06
N ARG A 26 -2.19 7.06 -9.10
CA ARG A 26 -3.48 6.95 -9.79
C ARG A 26 -4.59 6.45 -8.87
N THR A 27 -4.31 5.45 -8.04
CA THR A 27 -5.27 4.90 -7.08
C THR A 27 -5.78 5.98 -6.13
N PHE A 28 -4.89 6.84 -5.62
CA PHE A 28 -5.27 7.95 -4.75
C PHE A 28 -6.18 8.96 -5.48
N ARG A 29 -5.84 9.31 -6.72
CA ARG A 29 -6.63 10.26 -7.54
C ARG A 29 -7.98 9.72 -8.00
N GLU A 30 -8.20 8.41 -7.99
CA GLU A 30 -9.44 7.78 -8.45
C GLU A 30 -10.37 7.35 -7.29
N TYR A 31 -10.01 7.59 -6.03
CA TYR A 31 -10.77 7.17 -4.84
C TYR A 31 -12.23 7.63 -4.87
N GLU A 32 -12.49 8.91 -5.14
CA GLU A 32 -13.83 9.48 -5.19
C GLU A 32 -14.66 8.82 -6.29
N THR A 33 -14.11 8.75 -7.51
CA THR A 33 -14.81 8.17 -8.65
C THR A 33 -15.19 6.71 -8.38
N TYR A 34 -14.25 5.94 -7.81
CA TYR A 34 -14.48 4.55 -7.44
C TYR A 34 -15.62 4.43 -6.40
N HIS A 35 -15.57 5.20 -5.31
CA HIS A 35 -16.55 5.08 -4.23
C HIS A 35 -17.92 5.69 -4.54
N LEU A 36 -17.99 6.77 -5.32
CA LEU A 36 -19.25 7.34 -5.80
C LEU A 36 -19.98 6.38 -6.75
N SER A 37 -19.25 5.57 -7.53
CA SER A 37 -19.89 4.59 -8.44
C SER A 37 -20.80 3.61 -7.71
N ALA A 38 -20.43 3.19 -6.49
CA ALA A 38 -21.24 2.32 -5.65
C ALA A 38 -22.47 3.04 -5.09
N ASN A 39 -22.33 4.31 -4.66
CA ASN A 39 -23.46 5.11 -4.18
C ASN A 39 -24.46 5.44 -5.28
N ASN A 40 -23.98 5.78 -6.48
CA ASN A 40 -24.82 6.03 -7.65
C ASN A 40 -25.60 4.78 -8.06
N ARG A 41 -25.03 3.59 -7.88
CA ARG A 41 -25.74 2.32 -8.07
C ARG A 41 -26.85 2.13 -7.04
N ARG A 42 -26.57 2.39 -5.76
CA ARG A 42 -27.58 2.35 -4.68
C ARG A 42 -28.76 3.28 -4.97
N ARG A 43 -28.51 4.50 -5.46
CA ARG A 43 -29.56 5.45 -5.89
C ARG A 43 -30.42 4.89 -7.02
N LYS A 44 -29.80 4.29 -8.04
CA LYS A 44 -30.55 3.64 -9.14
C LYS A 44 -31.40 2.50 -8.62
N ASP A 45 -30.85 1.66 -7.74
CA ASP A 45 -31.57 0.52 -7.18
C ASP A 45 -32.73 0.94 -6.30
N PHE A 46 -32.63 2.06 -5.56
CA PHE A 46 -33.74 2.63 -4.81
C PHE A 46 -34.97 2.89 -5.69
N HIS A 47 -34.77 3.47 -6.88
CA HIS A 47 -35.88 3.73 -7.81
C HIS A 47 -36.49 2.47 -8.43
N ARG A 48 -35.80 1.32 -8.34
CA ARG A 48 -36.30 0.02 -8.79
C ARG A 48 -37.17 -0.69 -7.74
N LEU A 49 -37.18 -0.21 -6.49
CA LEU A 49 -37.98 -0.78 -5.41
C LEU A 49 -39.47 -0.46 -5.57
N PRO A 50 -40.38 -1.29 -5.03
CA PRO A 50 -41.80 -0.93 -4.89
C PRO A 50 -42.00 0.34 -4.07
N ARG A 51 -43.06 1.11 -4.37
CA ARG A 51 -43.34 2.41 -3.71
C ARG A 51 -43.37 2.35 -2.19
N LYS A 52 -44.02 1.33 -1.62
CA LYS A 52 -44.07 1.14 -0.16
C LYS A 52 -42.68 1.01 0.48
N ASN A 53 -41.73 0.38 -0.21
CA ASN A 53 -40.36 0.24 0.28
C ASN A 53 -39.57 1.54 0.10
N GLN A 54 -39.82 2.29 -0.98
CA GLN A 54 -39.23 3.62 -1.18
C GLN A 54 -39.66 4.57 -0.05
N GLU A 55 -40.95 4.59 0.29
CA GLU A 55 -41.51 5.42 1.37
C GLU A 55 -40.89 5.09 2.73
N LEU A 56 -40.73 3.79 3.06
CA LEU A 56 -40.06 3.36 4.29
C LEU A 56 -38.62 3.86 4.37
N LEU A 57 -37.87 3.77 3.26
CA LEU A 57 -36.48 4.25 3.20
C LEU A 57 -36.40 5.78 3.28
N GLU A 58 -37.36 6.50 2.70
CA GLU A 58 -37.46 7.96 2.82
C GLU A 58 -37.74 8.39 4.25
N GLN A 59 -38.65 7.71 4.96
CA GLN A 59 -38.98 8.00 6.36
C GLN A 59 -37.77 7.87 7.31
N ILE A 60 -36.85 6.93 7.03
CA ILE A 60 -35.63 6.75 7.82
C ILE A 60 -34.45 7.61 7.35
N GLY A 61 -34.67 8.56 6.43
CA GLY A 61 -33.63 9.47 5.95
C GLY A 61 -32.56 8.81 5.08
N TRP A 62 -32.88 7.70 4.38
CA TRP A 62 -31.89 6.95 3.61
C TRP A 62 -31.22 7.78 2.50
N LYS A 63 -31.96 8.70 1.86
CA LYS A 63 -31.41 9.59 0.83
C LYS A 63 -30.38 10.57 1.41
N GLN A 64 -30.72 11.20 2.54
CA GLN A 64 -29.82 12.09 3.27
C GLN A 64 -28.53 11.35 3.62
N ARG A 65 -28.64 10.11 4.12
CA ARG A 65 -27.46 9.30 4.43
C ARG A 65 -26.56 9.06 3.21
N LEU A 66 -27.11 8.91 2.00
CA LEU A 66 -26.29 8.79 0.79
C LEU A 66 -25.61 10.11 0.41
N GLU A 67 -26.28 11.25 0.61
CA GLU A 67 -25.69 12.58 0.42
C GLU A 67 -24.54 12.81 1.41
N ASP A 68 -24.76 12.51 2.69
CA ASP A 68 -23.73 12.61 3.73
C ASP A 68 -22.50 11.75 3.38
N ILE A 69 -22.72 10.53 2.86
CA ILE A 69 -21.61 9.66 2.44
C ILE A 69 -20.84 10.26 1.26
N ASP A 70 -21.52 10.84 0.27
CA ASP A 70 -20.85 11.49 -0.86
C ASP A 70 -19.99 12.67 -0.39
N GLU A 71 -20.49 13.48 0.55
CA GLU A 71 -19.70 14.55 1.16
C GLU A 71 -18.45 14.02 1.88
N LYS A 72 -18.57 12.89 2.60
CA LYS A 72 -17.40 12.26 3.25
C LYS A 72 -16.43 11.66 2.25
N ILE A 73 -16.92 11.11 1.12
CA ILE A 73 -16.06 10.64 0.04
C ILE A 73 -15.26 11.82 -0.55
N ALA A 74 -15.92 12.94 -0.83
CA ALA A 74 -15.28 14.14 -1.36
C ALA A 74 -14.26 14.73 -0.38
N ALA A 75 -14.59 14.79 0.92
CA ALA A 75 -13.65 15.25 1.94
C ALA A 75 -12.41 14.35 2.05
N ASN A 76 -12.59 13.02 1.97
CA ASN A 76 -11.48 12.08 1.94
C ASN A 76 -10.63 12.25 0.67
N GLN A 77 -11.25 12.48 -0.49
CA GLN A 77 -10.51 12.75 -1.73
C GLN A 77 -9.66 14.00 -1.60
N ALA A 78 -10.20 15.09 -1.08
CA ALA A 78 -9.43 16.32 -0.86
C ALA A 78 -8.22 16.08 0.05
N PHE A 79 -8.35 15.26 1.09
CA PHE A 79 -7.22 14.85 1.93
C PHE A 79 -6.20 14.00 1.16
N LEU A 80 -6.65 13.04 0.35
CA LEU A 80 -5.77 12.20 -0.47
C LEU A 80 -5.03 13.01 -1.54
N ASP A 81 -5.67 14.02 -2.11
CA ASP A 81 -5.05 14.92 -3.09
C ASP A 81 -3.89 15.70 -2.47
N LEU A 82 -4.02 16.15 -1.21
CA LEU A 82 -2.91 16.78 -0.47
C LEU A 82 -1.71 15.84 -0.29
N ILE A 83 -1.93 14.54 -0.13
CA ILE A 83 -0.84 13.55 0.01
C ILE A 83 -0.06 13.40 -1.30
N VAL A 84 -0.73 13.50 -2.44
CA VAL A 84 -0.11 13.28 -3.77
C VAL A 84 0.20 14.57 -4.54
N ASP A 85 0.08 15.73 -3.89
CA ASP A 85 0.37 17.05 -4.48
C ASP A 85 1.88 17.30 -4.64
N HIS A 86 2.70 16.67 -3.79
CA HIS A 86 4.15 16.70 -3.85
C HIS A 86 4.73 15.30 -4.06
N PRO A 87 4.56 14.68 -5.24
CA PRO A 87 5.08 13.35 -5.52
C PRO A 87 6.62 13.30 -5.43
N ASP A 88 7.29 14.44 -5.56
CA ASP A 88 8.75 14.57 -5.52
C ASP A 88 9.35 14.16 -4.17
N ILE A 89 8.58 14.20 -3.06
CA ILE A 89 9.01 13.67 -1.76
C ILE A 89 9.31 12.16 -1.79
N PHE A 90 8.77 11.45 -2.79
CA PHE A 90 8.95 10.02 -2.97
C PHE A 90 9.92 9.69 -4.12
N SER A 91 10.46 10.71 -4.81
CA SER A 91 11.49 10.52 -5.83
C SER A 91 12.85 10.57 -5.14
N HIS A 92 13.68 9.55 -5.38
CA HIS A 92 15.07 9.47 -4.94
C HIS A 92 15.96 10.50 -5.67
N GLU A 93 15.68 11.79 -5.51
CA GLU A 93 16.72 12.80 -5.64
C GLU A 93 17.36 12.87 -4.25
N ASP A 94 18.46 12.14 -4.10
CA ASP A 94 19.17 11.91 -2.85
C ASP A 94 19.27 13.21 -2.02
N ALA A 95 18.70 13.19 -0.82
CA ALA A 95 19.12 14.12 0.21
C ALA A 95 20.60 13.78 0.46
N ASP A 96 21.49 14.62 -0.08
CA ASP A 96 22.94 14.50 0.06
C ASP A 96 23.28 14.03 1.48
N ASP A 97 23.74 12.79 1.58
CA ASP A 97 24.35 12.24 2.79
C ASP A 97 25.54 13.16 3.10
N ASP A 98 25.44 13.95 4.16
CA ASP A 98 26.58 14.71 4.68
C ASP A 98 27.75 13.75 4.91
N GLU A 99 28.74 13.83 4.01
CA GLU A 99 29.97 13.07 4.01
C GLU A 99 30.73 13.29 5.33
N HIS A 100 30.58 12.37 6.28
CA HIS A 100 31.57 12.21 7.33
C HIS A 100 32.59 11.14 6.93
N GLU A 101 33.66 11.63 6.32
CA GLU A 101 34.91 10.92 6.04
C GLU A 101 35.42 10.19 7.29
N HIS A 102 35.55 8.87 7.22
CA HIS A 102 36.50 8.15 8.06
C HIS A 102 37.28 7.13 7.23
N GLU A 103 38.58 7.38 7.15
CA GLU A 103 39.55 6.68 6.33
C GLU A 103 39.69 5.17 6.65
N SER A 104 39.64 4.40 5.57
CA SER A 104 40.13 3.04 5.29
C SER A 104 41.12 2.39 6.26
N HIS A 105 40.88 1.09 6.57
CA HIS A 105 41.92 0.05 6.59
C HIS A 105 41.38 -1.34 6.17
N GLY A 106 41.69 -1.76 4.92
CA GLY A 106 42.44 -2.99 4.61
C GLY A 106 41.81 -4.40 4.57
N GLY A 107 41.09 -4.75 3.48
CA GLY A 107 41.14 -6.04 2.74
C GLY A 107 40.39 -7.30 3.26
N PRO A 108 40.33 -8.44 2.51
CA PRO A 108 40.44 -8.65 1.05
C PRO A 108 39.18 -9.28 0.41
N GLN A 109 39.13 -9.21 -0.93
CA GLN A 109 38.06 -9.61 -1.85
C GLN A 109 37.83 -11.13 -1.96
N HIS A 110 36.57 -11.58 -2.01
CA HIS A 110 36.20 -12.89 -2.57
C HIS A 110 34.91 -12.81 -3.39
N SER A 111 34.98 -13.38 -4.59
CA SER A 111 34.03 -13.35 -5.70
C SER A 111 32.99 -14.48 -5.62
N HIS A 112 31.77 -14.17 -6.05
CA HIS A 112 30.67 -15.12 -6.23
C HIS A 112 30.82 -15.92 -7.53
N GLY A 113 30.72 -17.25 -7.43
CA GLY A 113 30.58 -18.18 -8.55
C GLY A 113 29.27 -18.96 -8.44
N HIS A 114 28.38 -18.77 -9.42
CA HIS A 114 27.17 -19.57 -9.60
C HIS A 114 27.52 -20.91 -10.26
N GLY A 115 27.04 -22.01 -9.67
CA GLY A 115 26.99 -23.34 -10.28
C GLY A 115 25.65 -23.99 -9.93
N GLY A 116 24.84 -24.30 -10.94
CA GLY A 116 23.59 -25.03 -10.77
C GLY A 116 23.81 -26.52 -10.62
N HIS A 117 22.86 -27.21 -9.98
CA HIS A 117 22.57 -28.62 -10.26
C HIS A 117 21.15 -28.99 -9.82
N SER A 118 20.50 -29.72 -10.71
CA SER A 118 19.15 -30.27 -10.69
C SER A 118 19.00 -31.47 -9.73
N GLY A 119 17.79 -31.74 -9.23
CA GLY A 119 17.38 -33.13 -8.93
C GLY A 119 16.40 -33.37 -7.77
N HIS A 120 15.12 -33.53 -8.12
CA HIS A 120 14.12 -34.51 -7.65
C HIS A 120 13.62 -34.61 -6.19
N GLY A 121 12.28 -34.56 -6.10
CA GLY A 121 11.38 -35.17 -5.10
C GLY A 121 10.10 -34.32 -5.02
N GLY A 122 8.87 -34.74 -5.34
CA GLY A 122 8.28 -36.06 -5.51
C GLY A 122 7.06 -36.16 -4.60
N HIS A 123 5.93 -35.51 -4.94
CA HIS A 123 4.69 -35.66 -4.17
C HIS A 123 3.46 -35.78 -5.07
N SER A 124 2.84 -36.96 -5.00
CA SER A 124 1.58 -37.32 -5.63
C SER A 124 0.42 -37.05 -4.68
N HIS A 125 -0.65 -36.41 -5.19
CA HIS A 125 -1.96 -36.47 -4.55
C HIS A 125 -3.01 -36.82 -5.60
N SER A 126 -3.70 -37.92 -5.34
CA SER A 126 -4.90 -38.37 -6.05
C SER A 126 -6.11 -37.85 -5.30
N GLY A 127 -7.15 -37.42 -6.02
CA GLY A 127 -8.42 -37.02 -5.41
C GLY A 127 -9.39 -36.44 -6.44
N ARG A 128 -10.45 -37.19 -6.73
CA ARG A 128 -11.47 -36.95 -7.77
C ARG A 128 -12.53 -35.91 -7.35
N GLY A 129 -13.17 -35.30 -8.35
CA GLY A 129 -14.44 -34.57 -8.28
C GLY A 129 -14.28 -33.15 -8.81
N GLY A 130 -14.65 -32.75 -10.04
CA GLY A 130 -15.73 -33.19 -10.89
C GLY A 130 -16.84 -32.14 -10.85
N HIS A 131 -16.81 -31.12 -11.72
CA HIS A 131 -17.99 -30.35 -12.17
C HIS A 131 -17.71 -29.68 -13.53
N SER A 132 -18.43 -30.14 -14.54
CA SER A 132 -18.53 -29.54 -15.87
C SER A 132 -19.66 -28.52 -15.87
N HIS A 133 -19.44 -27.35 -16.47
CA HIS A 133 -20.52 -26.51 -16.97
C HIS A 133 -20.08 -25.89 -18.30
N SER A 134 -20.83 -26.29 -19.32
CA SER A 134 -20.77 -25.85 -20.70
C SER A 134 -21.44 -24.48 -20.83
N HIS A 135 -20.77 -23.54 -21.50
CA HIS A 135 -21.44 -22.44 -22.18
C HIS A 135 -20.94 -22.41 -23.62
N GLY A 136 -21.81 -22.83 -24.53
CA GLY A 136 -21.59 -22.78 -25.96
C GLY A 136 -21.95 -21.43 -26.57
N GLY A 137 -21.31 -21.16 -27.71
CA GLY A 137 -21.85 -20.38 -28.82
C GLY A 137 -21.58 -18.88 -28.82
N HIS A 138 -20.55 -18.45 -29.55
CA HIS A 138 -20.72 -17.88 -30.90
C HIS A 138 -19.33 -17.50 -31.46
N ASP A 139 -18.86 -18.25 -32.46
CA ASP A 139 -17.76 -17.83 -33.32
C ASP A 139 -18.30 -16.78 -34.31
N ASP A 140 -18.06 -15.51 -34.01
CA ASP A 140 -18.27 -14.42 -34.96
C ASP A 140 -16.93 -14.11 -35.66
N HIS A 141 -16.84 -14.52 -36.92
CA HIS A 141 -15.72 -14.20 -37.81
C HIS A 141 -15.82 -12.73 -38.29
N GLY A 142 -15.32 -11.82 -37.46
CA GLY A 142 -15.09 -10.43 -37.83
C GLY A 142 -13.70 -10.21 -38.44
N HIS A 143 -13.61 -10.18 -39.77
CA HIS A 143 -12.49 -9.54 -40.48
C HIS A 143 -12.56 -8.03 -40.28
N GLY A 144 -11.52 -7.38 -39.75
CA GLY A 144 -11.43 -5.92 -39.85
C GLY A 144 -10.48 -5.21 -38.90
N HIS A 145 -9.40 -4.69 -39.51
CA HIS A 145 -8.63 -3.50 -39.13
C HIS A 145 -7.69 -3.55 -37.92
N GLY A 146 -6.40 -3.46 -38.25
CA GLY A 146 -5.31 -3.12 -37.34
C GLY A 146 -5.56 -1.77 -36.66
N GLY A 147 -6.18 -1.82 -35.49
CA GLY A 147 -6.16 -0.75 -34.51
C GLY A 147 -4.94 -0.94 -33.63
N ARG A 148 -4.01 0.00 -33.68
CA ARG A 148 -2.92 0.18 -32.71
C ARG A 148 -3.52 0.08 -31.30
N SER A 149 -3.31 -1.05 -30.62
CA SER A 149 -3.83 -1.27 -29.26
C SER A 149 -3.37 -0.12 -28.37
N LYS A 150 -4.27 0.84 -28.09
CA LYS A 150 -4.07 1.78 -27.00
C LYS A 150 -3.88 0.90 -25.77
N LYS A 151 -2.65 0.82 -25.24
CA LYS A 151 -2.39 0.18 -23.93
C LYS A 151 -3.46 0.74 -23.00
N LYS A 152 -4.38 -0.12 -22.56
CA LYS A 152 -5.44 0.28 -21.62
C LYS A 152 -4.70 0.88 -20.42
N LYS A 153 -5.01 2.13 -20.09
CA LYS A 153 -4.51 2.73 -18.84
C LYS A 153 -4.90 1.77 -17.72
N ASP A 154 -3.90 1.28 -16.99
CA ASP A 154 -4.13 0.40 -15.85
C ASP A 154 -5.04 1.11 -14.85
N LYS A 155 -6.14 0.47 -14.48
CA LYS A 155 -7.13 1.07 -13.59
C LYS A 155 -6.93 0.48 -12.20
N PRO A 156 -7.06 1.28 -11.14
CA PRO A 156 -7.04 0.77 -9.78
C PRO A 156 -8.02 -0.38 -9.62
N THR A 157 -7.54 -1.46 -9.04
CA THR A 157 -8.34 -2.63 -8.73
C THR A 157 -9.08 -2.46 -7.40
N ASP A 158 -10.06 -3.33 -7.14
CA ASP A 158 -10.72 -3.36 -5.83
C ASP A 158 -9.70 -3.60 -4.69
N PHE A 159 -8.66 -4.37 -4.96
CA PHE A 159 -7.57 -4.63 -4.02
C PHE A 159 -6.73 -3.36 -3.72
N ASP A 160 -6.46 -2.53 -4.74
CA ASP A 160 -5.76 -1.26 -4.54
C ASP A 160 -6.59 -0.30 -3.69
N MET A 161 -7.90 -0.25 -3.95
CA MET A 161 -8.84 0.54 -3.15
C MET A 161 -8.97 0.02 -1.71
N ASP A 162 -8.86 -1.29 -1.49
CA ASP A 162 -8.82 -1.89 -0.15
C ASP A 162 -7.58 -1.49 0.63
N LYS A 163 -6.41 -1.46 -0.03
CA LYS A 163 -5.19 -0.91 0.55
C LYS A 163 -5.38 0.56 0.91
N LEU A 164 -5.90 1.39 0.00
CA LEU A 164 -6.10 2.81 0.24
C LEU A 164 -7.07 3.08 1.41
N ARG A 165 -8.17 2.31 1.50
CA ARG A 165 -9.08 2.35 2.66
C ARG A 165 -8.39 1.96 3.96
N SER A 166 -7.46 1.00 3.91
CA SER A 166 -6.68 0.60 5.07
C SER A 166 -5.71 1.72 5.49
N THR A 167 -5.09 2.41 4.53
CA THR A 167 -4.26 3.59 4.78
C THR A 167 -5.05 4.71 5.46
N LEU A 168 -6.27 5.01 5.02
CA LEU A 168 -7.14 6.00 5.69
C LEU A 168 -7.43 5.63 7.15
N LYS A 169 -7.66 4.33 7.44
CA LYS A 169 -7.83 3.85 8.82
C LYS A 169 -6.53 3.95 9.63
N GLN A 170 -5.39 3.71 8.98
CA GLN A 170 -4.08 3.84 9.60
C GLN A 170 -3.83 5.27 10.09
N PHE A 171 -4.27 6.30 9.34
CA PHE A 171 -4.22 7.69 9.79
C PHE A 171 -5.01 7.93 11.08
N VAL A 172 -6.20 7.33 11.21
CA VAL A 172 -6.98 7.41 12.45
C VAL A 172 -6.19 6.79 13.60
N ARG A 173 -5.68 5.57 13.41
CA ARG A 173 -4.92 4.87 14.45
C ARG A 173 -3.68 5.66 14.89
N ASP A 174 -2.88 6.11 13.93
CA ASP A 174 -1.54 6.65 14.17
C ASP A 174 -1.56 8.14 14.50
N TRP A 175 -2.49 8.93 13.97
CA TRP A 175 -2.42 10.40 14.00
C TRP A 175 -3.68 11.10 14.50
N SER A 176 -4.75 10.37 14.84
CA SER A 176 -5.93 10.98 15.46
C SER A 176 -5.96 10.85 16.98
N GLU A 177 -6.78 11.67 17.63
CA GLU A 177 -7.09 11.53 19.05
C GLU A 177 -7.88 10.24 19.32
N GLN A 178 -8.81 9.88 18.43
CA GLN A 178 -9.65 8.68 18.54
C GLN A 178 -8.83 7.39 18.51
N GLY A 179 -7.66 7.39 17.87
CA GLY A 179 -6.73 6.26 17.84
C GLY A 179 -5.91 6.08 19.13
N LYS A 180 -5.95 7.04 20.07
CA LYS A 180 -5.12 6.99 21.29
C LYS A 180 -5.31 5.71 22.11
N PRO A 181 -6.54 5.22 22.40
CA PRO A 181 -6.70 4.01 23.18
C PRO A 181 -6.03 2.78 22.54
N GLU A 182 -6.07 2.68 21.21
CA GLU A 182 -5.40 1.60 20.48
C GLU A 182 -3.88 1.73 20.54
N ARG A 183 -3.36 2.94 20.37
CA ARG A 183 -1.92 3.20 20.54
C ARG A 183 -1.45 2.91 21.95
N ASP A 184 -2.20 3.30 22.96
CA ASP A 184 -1.84 3.04 24.36
C ASP A 184 -1.83 1.53 24.65
N MET A 185 -2.71 0.73 24.03
CA MET A 185 -2.68 -0.73 24.19
C MET A 185 -1.52 -1.40 23.44
N CYS A 186 -1.18 -0.90 22.24
CA CYS A 186 -0.17 -1.55 21.39
C CYS A 186 1.24 -0.99 21.58
N TYR A 187 1.40 0.33 21.57
CA TYR A 187 2.69 1.02 21.56
C TYR A 187 3.29 1.17 22.94
N LYS A 188 2.47 1.48 23.95
CA LYS A 188 2.98 1.69 25.30
C LYS A 188 3.75 0.47 25.85
N PRO A 189 3.27 -0.79 25.73
CA PRO A 189 4.06 -1.94 26.20
C PRO A 189 5.41 -2.09 25.49
N MET A 190 5.49 -1.75 24.20
CA MET A 190 6.75 -1.80 23.45
C MET A 190 7.71 -0.70 23.89
N ILE A 191 7.19 0.51 24.11
CA ILE A 191 7.95 1.65 24.62
C ILE A 191 8.46 1.37 26.04
N ASP A 192 7.58 0.91 26.94
CA ASP A 192 7.93 0.60 28.32
C ASP A 192 9.01 -0.48 28.38
N ALA A 193 8.91 -1.54 27.55
CA ALA A 193 9.94 -2.57 27.45
C ALA A 193 11.28 -2.03 26.92
N LEU A 194 11.25 -1.08 25.98
CA LEU A 194 12.45 -0.43 25.47
C LEU A 194 13.14 0.40 26.56
N LEU A 195 12.36 1.17 27.33
CA LEU A 195 12.86 1.99 28.43
C LEU A 195 13.41 1.13 29.57
N GLU A 196 12.76 0.02 29.88
CA GLU A 196 13.24 -0.94 30.88
C GLU A 196 14.56 -1.59 30.43
N HIS A 197 14.65 -2.00 29.16
CA HIS A 197 15.84 -2.65 28.62
C HIS A 197 17.09 -1.77 28.65
N PHE A 198 16.93 -0.45 28.47
CA PHE A 198 18.03 0.51 28.50
C PHE A 198 18.08 1.35 29.79
N SER A 199 17.41 0.88 30.84
CA SER A 199 17.32 1.59 32.12
C SER A 199 18.68 1.74 32.83
N ASP A 200 19.60 0.82 32.57
CA ASP A 200 20.97 0.77 33.10
C ASP A 200 21.96 1.66 32.33
N ILE A 201 21.62 2.06 31.10
CA ILE A 201 22.44 2.96 30.29
C ILE A 201 22.21 4.41 30.73
N PRO A 202 23.26 5.20 31.01
CA PRO A 202 23.14 6.64 31.29
C PRO A 202 22.50 7.41 30.13
N GLN A 203 21.68 8.41 30.45
CA GLN A 203 20.95 9.23 29.47
C GLN A 203 21.84 9.80 28.35
N GLU A 204 23.08 10.21 28.68
CA GLU A 204 24.05 10.73 27.72
C GLU A 204 24.48 9.70 26.67
N GLU A 205 24.56 8.42 27.05
CA GLU A 205 24.95 7.31 26.16
C GLU A 205 23.76 6.77 25.37
N ARG A 206 22.54 6.96 25.87
CA ARG A 206 21.31 6.54 25.19
C ARG A 206 21.14 7.22 23.83
N LEU A 207 21.72 8.41 23.64
CA LEU A 207 21.74 9.12 22.36
C LEU A 207 22.43 8.35 21.22
N ASN A 208 23.21 7.31 21.53
CA ASN A 208 23.90 6.47 20.54
C ASN A 208 23.12 5.20 20.19
N ILE A 209 21.96 4.98 20.80
CA ILE A 209 21.15 3.78 20.59
C ILE A 209 20.37 3.90 19.28
N ARG A 210 20.52 2.88 18.43
CA ARG A 210 19.79 2.76 17.16
C ARG A 210 18.67 1.74 17.32
N VAL A 211 17.43 2.16 17.04
CA VAL A 211 16.28 1.26 17.05
C VAL A 211 15.65 1.23 15.66
N LEU A 212 15.53 0.01 15.16
CA LEU A 212 14.84 -0.28 13.92
C LEU A 212 13.36 -0.60 14.22
N VAL A 213 12.45 0.08 13.52
CA VAL A 213 11.01 -0.20 13.59
C VAL A 213 10.56 -0.77 12.24
N PRO A 214 10.64 -2.10 12.03
CA PRO A 214 10.24 -2.69 10.76
C PRO A 214 8.74 -2.55 10.53
N GLY A 215 8.33 -2.28 9.28
CA GLY A 215 6.92 -2.12 8.94
C GLY A 215 6.27 -0.96 9.70
N ALA A 216 6.94 0.20 9.75
CA ALA A 216 6.54 1.33 10.59
C ALA A 216 5.16 1.93 10.26
N GLY A 217 4.55 1.57 9.13
CA GLY A 217 3.27 2.12 8.69
C GLY A 217 3.40 3.62 8.47
N LEU A 218 2.60 4.43 9.18
CA LEU A 218 2.70 5.90 9.17
C LEU A 218 3.69 6.44 10.22
N ALA A 219 4.59 5.58 10.70
CA ALA A 219 5.73 5.90 11.57
C ALA A 219 5.40 6.52 12.93
N ARG A 220 4.17 6.40 13.44
CA ARG A 220 3.82 6.95 14.77
C ARG A 220 4.62 6.34 15.91
N LEU A 221 4.81 5.02 15.94
CA LEU A 221 5.62 4.37 16.98
C LEU A 221 7.08 4.86 16.95
N ALA A 222 7.65 4.90 15.75
CA ALA A 222 9.01 5.42 15.55
C ALA A 222 9.10 6.87 16.04
N TRP A 223 8.12 7.71 15.68
CA TRP A 223 8.03 9.09 16.16
C TRP A 223 7.95 9.18 17.70
N GLU A 224 7.13 8.36 18.36
CA GLU A 224 7.04 8.34 19.85
C GLU A 224 8.39 7.96 20.47
N ILE A 225 9.04 6.93 19.93
CA ILE A 225 10.37 6.47 20.37
C ILE A 225 11.39 7.62 20.25
N ALA A 226 11.46 8.29 19.09
CA ALA A 226 12.36 9.44 18.91
C ALA A 226 11.95 10.68 19.72
N HIS A 227 10.66 10.87 20.02
CA HIS A 227 10.19 12.02 20.78
C HIS A 227 10.54 11.90 22.27
N LEU A 228 10.34 10.71 22.86
CA LEU A 228 10.91 10.35 24.16
C LEU A 228 12.43 10.56 24.15
N GLY A 229 13.01 10.34 22.99
CA GLY A 229 14.39 10.56 22.70
C GLY A 229 14.96 11.97 22.80
N LYS A 230 14.14 12.99 22.53
CA LYS A 230 14.56 14.39 22.67
C LYS A 230 14.64 14.84 24.13
N GLU A 231 14.06 14.05 25.04
CA GLU A 231 14.21 14.23 26.48
C GLU A 231 15.17 13.19 27.09
N ASP A 232 15.37 11.99 26.50
CA ASP A 232 16.23 10.92 27.07
C ASP A 232 17.12 10.09 26.10
N ILE A 233 16.91 10.05 24.77
CA ILE A 233 17.49 9.07 23.81
C ILE A 233 17.44 9.56 22.32
N ILE A 234 18.41 10.23 21.71
CA ILE A 234 18.34 10.46 20.23
C ILE A 234 18.39 9.10 19.51
N LEU A 235 17.27 8.71 18.91
CA LEU A 235 17.12 7.46 18.16
C LEU A 235 17.20 7.76 16.67
N CYS A 236 18.23 7.22 16.02
CA CYS A 236 18.28 7.18 14.57
C CYS A 236 17.33 6.06 14.10
N ILE A 237 16.21 6.47 13.48
CA ILE A 237 15.19 5.57 12.96
C ILE A 237 15.53 5.28 11.50
N SER A 238 15.79 4.02 11.18
CA SER A 238 15.72 3.56 9.79
C SER A 238 14.28 3.12 9.52
N ILE A 239 13.63 3.77 8.57
CA ILE A 239 12.38 3.29 7.97
C ILE A 239 12.83 2.58 6.68
N CYS A 240 12.61 1.27 6.58
CA CYS A 240 12.84 0.53 5.35
C CYS A 240 11.63 0.65 4.42
#